data_AF-A0A8T4BDN8-F1
#
_entry.id   AF-A0A8T4BDN8-F1
#
_cell.length_a   1.000
_cell.length_b   1.000
_cell.length_c   1.000
_cell.angle_alpha   90.00
_cell.angle_beta   90.00
_cell.angle_gamma   90.00
#
_symmetry.space_group_name_H-M   'P 1'
#
loop_
_entity.id
_entity.type
_entity.pdbx_description
1 polymer ?
#
loop_
_entity_poly.entity_id
_entity_poly.type
_entity_poly.pdbx_seq_one_letter_code
_entity_poly.pdbx_strand_id
1 'polypeptide(L)'
;NHLWDQDTAEETGKQQCDSPLYVQHAHMCWDTDSEGLNKGLGDTTWHGNSLYFTALIEDMMEFENTELSTQITRFSSNFNLVFDESRHISSALSMPFTEAMGAIVLLTSDGVLKWLIISNLFALLAIAIMVVPEKENWRHVFDLTRFRERPTKVDPSQYQRRTRDAFLSKVRNFNDLTRDEFARKSPAEIMQMVREPRLVELVSSNRAFSNDELRELIPHIRRWGN
;
A
#
# COMPACT_ATOMS: atom_id res chain seq x y z
N ASN A 1 7.91 1.47 20.09
CA ASN A 1 8.96 0.97 20.98
C ASN A 1 8.47 -0.33 21.60
N HIS A 2 9.14 -1.45 21.32
CA HIS A 2 8.75 -2.76 21.88
C HIS A 2 9.35 -3.00 23.29
N LEU A 3 10.36 -2.21 23.64
CA LEU A 3 10.92 -2.10 24.99
C LEU A 3 10.07 -1.11 25.81
N TRP A 4 9.82 -1.45 27.06
CA TRP A 4 9.03 -0.66 28.00
C TRP A 4 9.52 -0.89 29.43
N ASP A 5 9.39 0.15 30.24
CA ASP A 5 9.53 0.12 31.70
C ASP A 5 8.15 0.02 32.37
N GLN A 6 8.14 -0.12 33.69
CA GLN A 6 6.92 -0.25 34.49
C GLN A 6 5.94 0.92 34.26
N ASP A 7 6.44 2.16 34.30
CA ASP A 7 5.62 3.37 34.12
C ASP A 7 4.95 3.40 32.73
N THR A 8 5.72 3.10 31.67
CA THR A 8 5.18 3.03 30.30
C THR A 8 4.16 1.90 30.15
N ALA A 9 4.35 0.78 30.85
CA ALA A 9 3.40 -0.34 30.82
C ALA A 9 2.06 0.03 31.45
N GLU A 10 2.08 0.73 32.57
CA GLU A 10 0.87 1.24 33.25
C GLU A 10 0.12 2.24 32.37
N GLU A 11 0.83 3.16 31.71
CA GLU A 11 0.21 4.17 30.82
C GLU A 11 -0.37 3.55 29.54
N THR A 12 0.33 2.57 28.94
CA THR A 12 -0.08 1.96 27.67
C THR A 12 -0.99 0.75 27.82
N GLY A 13 -1.34 0.39 29.06
CA GLY A 13 -2.22 -0.75 29.36
C GLY A 13 -1.59 -2.11 29.08
N LYS A 14 -0.25 -2.19 29.06
CA LYS A 14 0.45 -3.48 28.95
C LYS A 14 0.26 -4.25 30.25
N GLN A 15 -0.38 -5.40 30.11
CA GLN A 15 -0.79 -6.22 31.22
C GLN A 15 0.44 -6.84 31.89
N GLN A 16 0.52 -6.69 33.22
CA GLN A 16 1.57 -7.32 34.03
C GLN A 16 1.29 -8.81 34.24
N CYS A 17 2.28 -9.52 34.72
CA CYS A 17 2.21 -10.97 34.96
C CYS A 17 1.14 -11.38 35.98
N ASP A 18 0.78 -10.47 36.89
CA ASP A 18 -0.31 -10.67 37.86
C ASP A 18 -1.71 -10.49 37.25
N SER A 19 -1.81 -10.13 35.97
CA SER A 19 -3.09 -9.91 35.32
C SER A 19 -3.85 -11.23 35.09
N PRO A 20 -5.19 -11.24 35.21
CA PRO A 20 -6.00 -12.44 34.99
C PRO A 20 -5.83 -13.05 33.59
N LEU A 21 -5.43 -12.25 32.59
CA LEU A 21 -5.20 -12.68 31.22
C LEU A 21 -4.06 -13.69 31.10
N TYR A 22 -2.97 -13.52 31.84
CA TYR A 22 -1.83 -14.44 31.81
C TYR A 22 -2.14 -15.77 32.52
N VAL A 23 -2.82 -15.71 33.67
CA VAL A 23 -3.24 -16.88 34.46
C VAL A 23 -4.27 -17.72 33.69
N GLN A 24 -5.22 -17.10 33.00
CA GLN A 24 -6.27 -17.81 32.26
C GLN A 24 -5.78 -18.51 30.98
N HIS A 25 -4.74 -17.98 30.33
CA HIS A 25 -4.21 -18.51 29.07
C HIS A 25 -2.96 -19.39 29.27
N ALA A 26 -2.59 -19.71 30.53
CA ALA A 26 -1.39 -20.47 30.87
C ALA A 26 -0.12 -19.91 30.21
N HIS A 27 -0.04 -18.59 30.04
CA HIS A 27 1.16 -17.94 29.55
C HIS A 27 2.20 -17.94 30.67
N MET A 28 3.36 -18.55 30.42
CA MET A 28 4.49 -18.53 31.33
C MET A 28 5.01 -17.10 31.40
N CYS A 29 4.73 -16.42 32.50
CA CYS A 29 5.41 -15.19 32.84
C CYS A 29 6.80 -15.53 33.38
N TRP A 30 7.78 -14.65 33.13
CA TRP A 30 9.04 -14.69 33.85
C TRP A 30 8.77 -14.28 35.31
N ASP A 31 8.24 -15.20 36.10
CA ASP A 31 8.07 -15.01 37.52
C ASP A 31 9.38 -15.33 38.24
N THR A 32 9.57 -14.61 39.34
CA THR A 32 10.77 -14.68 40.15
C THR A 32 10.60 -15.74 41.23
N ASP A 33 10.84 -16.98 40.75
CA ASP A 33 10.87 -18.31 41.41
C ASP A 33 9.62 -19.16 41.09
N SER A 34 9.69 -20.34 40.46
CA SER A 34 10.78 -21.20 39.96
C SER A 34 10.76 -21.25 38.43
N GLU A 35 11.75 -20.87 37.62
CA GLU A 35 13.20 -20.73 37.76
C GLU A 35 13.65 -19.44 37.03
N GLY A 36 13.14 -18.26 37.43
CA GLY A 36 13.39 -16.99 36.73
C GLY A 36 14.45 -16.11 37.40
N LEU A 37 14.21 -15.67 38.63
CA LEU A 37 15.18 -14.96 39.48
C LEU A 37 14.95 -15.36 40.93
N ASN A 38 16.01 -15.78 41.64
CA ASN A 38 15.93 -16.31 42.99
C ASN A 38 15.71 -15.17 44.01
N LYS A 39 14.56 -15.19 44.69
CA LYS A 39 14.18 -14.22 45.74
C LYS A 39 15.14 -14.15 46.92
N GLY A 40 16.01 -15.15 47.09
CA GLY A 40 17.09 -15.18 48.08
C GLY A 40 18.33 -14.37 47.69
N LEU A 41 18.45 -13.91 46.44
CA LEU A 41 19.61 -13.15 45.94
C LEU A 41 19.37 -11.64 45.85
N GLY A 42 18.16 -11.15 46.11
CA GLY A 42 17.86 -9.72 46.08
C GLY A 42 16.39 -9.41 45.81
N ASP A 43 16.13 -8.15 45.49
CA ASP A 43 14.82 -7.74 45.00
C ASP A 43 14.56 -8.37 43.64
N THR A 44 13.36 -8.93 43.48
CA THR A 44 12.96 -9.64 42.28
C THR A 44 11.79 -8.97 41.57
N THR A 45 11.51 -7.71 41.92
CA THR A 45 10.50 -6.91 41.23
C THR A 45 10.84 -6.75 39.75
N TRP A 46 9.88 -7.11 38.89
CA TRP A 46 9.98 -6.91 37.47
C TRP A 46 9.72 -5.44 37.11
N HIS A 47 10.76 -4.72 36.65
CA HIS A 47 10.67 -3.31 36.27
C HIS A 47 10.37 -3.06 34.78
N GLY A 48 9.98 -4.10 34.05
CA GLY A 48 9.68 -4.05 32.62
C GLY A 48 10.65 -4.86 31.76
N ASN A 49 10.29 -5.08 30.50
CA ASN A 49 11.07 -5.93 29.60
C ASN A 49 12.36 -5.27 29.08
N SER A 50 12.48 -3.94 29.22
CA SER A 50 13.64 -3.18 28.76
C SER A 50 14.93 -3.67 29.41
N LEU A 51 14.97 -3.77 30.74
CA LEU A 51 16.14 -4.20 31.49
C LEU A 51 16.56 -5.63 31.16
N TYR A 52 15.59 -6.53 31.02
CA TYR A 52 15.86 -7.91 30.65
C TYR A 52 16.50 -8.02 29.27
N PHE A 53 15.91 -7.38 28.25
CA PHE A 53 16.46 -7.45 26.90
C PHE A 53 17.82 -6.75 26.82
N THR A 54 18.04 -5.65 27.54
CA THR A 54 19.35 -5.00 27.62
C THR A 54 20.39 -5.93 28.26
N ALA A 55 20.09 -6.54 29.40
CA ALA A 55 21.00 -7.47 30.07
C ALA A 55 21.30 -8.71 29.20
N LEU A 56 20.28 -9.27 28.54
CA LEU A 56 20.46 -10.39 27.61
C LEU A 56 21.37 -10.02 26.43
N ILE A 57 21.17 -8.83 25.85
CA ILE A 57 22.00 -8.33 24.75
C ILE A 57 23.45 -8.15 25.22
N GLU A 58 23.65 -7.56 26.40
CA GLU A 58 24.99 -7.37 26.98
C GLU A 58 25.67 -8.71 27.24
N ASP A 59 24.95 -9.68 27.83
CA ASP A 59 25.44 -11.03 28.08
C ASP A 59 25.85 -11.73 26.77
N MET A 60 25.02 -11.67 25.72
CA MET A 60 25.33 -12.21 24.40
C MET A 60 26.51 -11.52 23.68
N MET A 61 26.81 -10.25 24.03
CA MET A 61 27.93 -9.52 23.45
C MET A 61 29.24 -9.73 24.24
N GLU A 62 29.15 -9.97 25.54
CA GLU A 62 30.30 -10.16 26.43
C GLU A 62 30.74 -11.62 26.53
N PHE A 63 29.77 -12.54 26.63
CA PHE A 63 30.00 -13.97 26.77
C PHE A 63 29.80 -14.68 25.42
N GLU A 64 30.68 -15.62 25.11
CA GLU A 64 30.63 -16.49 23.92
C GLU A 64 30.83 -15.83 22.54
N ASN A 65 31.20 -14.54 22.46
CA ASN A 65 31.49 -13.87 21.17
C ASN A 65 32.93 -13.38 21.05
N THR A 66 33.88 -14.31 20.90
CA THR A 66 35.32 -13.99 20.78
C THR A 66 35.69 -13.25 19.49
N GLU A 67 34.82 -13.28 18.49
CA GLU A 67 35.01 -12.56 17.22
C GLU A 67 34.54 -11.11 17.28
N LEU A 68 33.78 -10.73 18.32
CA LEU A 68 33.33 -9.36 18.50
C LEU A 68 34.50 -8.45 18.91
N SER A 69 34.62 -7.31 18.24
CA SER A 69 35.67 -6.34 18.56
C SER A 69 35.55 -5.84 20.00
N THR A 70 36.68 -5.77 20.70
CA THR A 70 36.76 -5.17 22.06
C THR A 70 36.30 -3.71 22.13
N GLN A 71 36.21 -3.03 20.98
CA GLN A 71 35.62 -1.70 20.89
C GLN A 71 34.09 -1.73 21.05
N ILE A 72 33.42 -2.75 20.51
CA ILE A 72 31.97 -2.92 20.57
C ILE A 72 31.56 -3.26 22.01
N THR A 73 32.29 -4.16 22.66
CA THR A 73 32.01 -4.53 24.06
C THR A 73 32.24 -3.39 25.05
N ARG A 74 33.26 -2.55 24.83
CA ARG A 74 33.57 -1.41 25.71
C ARG A 74 32.73 -0.17 25.47
N PHE A 75 32.25 0.04 24.25
CA PHE A 75 31.51 1.24 23.86
C PHE A 75 30.17 0.87 23.24
N SER A 76 29.41 -0.02 23.89
CA SER A 76 28.13 -0.54 23.40
C SER A 76 27.15 0.57 22.99
N SER A 77 27.14 1.69 23.72
CA SER A 77 26.30 2.87 23.42
C SER A 77 26.56 3.53 22.06
N ASN A 78 27.72 3.27 21.44
CA ASN A 78 28.11 3.87 20.16
C ASN A 78 27.71 2.99 18.96
N PHE A 79 27.15 1.81 19.21
CA PHE A 79 26.80 0.85 18.17
C PHE A 79 25.30 0.56 18.21
N ASN A 80 24.71 0.39 17.01
CA ASN A 80 23.31 -0.01 16.87
C ASN A 80 23.23 -1.51 16.66
N LEU A 81 22.40 -2.19 17.46
CA LEU A 81 22.09 -3.59 17.28
C LEU A 81 20.95 -3.73 16.27
N VAL A 82 21.19 -4.44 15.17
CA VAL A 82 20.18 -4.72 14.14
C VAL A 82 19.82 -6.19 14.20
N PHE A 83 18.58 -6.48 14.55
CA PHE A 83 18.02 -7.82 14.48
C PHE A 83 17.55 -8.08 13.05
N ASP A 84 18.31 -8.89 12.31
CA ASP A 84 17.88 -9.38 11.01
C ASP A 84 17.04 -10.66 11.20
N GLU A 85 15.72 -10.52 11.06
CA GLU A 85 14.80 -11.66 11.11
C GLU A 85 14.88 -12.55 9.85
N SER A 86 15.62 -12.14 8.82
CA SER A 86 15.79 -12.93 7.60
C SER A 86 16.77 -14.08 7.82
N ARG A 87 16.33 -15.11 8.55
CA ARG A 87 17.03 -16.43 8.58
C ARG A 87 16.94 -17.19 7.25
N HIS A 88 16.39 -16.58 6.21
CA HIS A 88 16.39 -17.13 4.86
C HIS A 88 17.56 -16.54 4.10
N ILE A 89 18.47 -17.41 3.64
CA ILE A 89 19.53 -17.08 2.69
C ILE A 89 18.91 -16.28 1.53
N SER A 90 19.10 -14.96 1.58
CA SER A 90 18.64 -14.07 0.53
C SER A 90 19.26 -14.56 -0.78
N SER A 91 18.42 -14.88 -1.77
CA SER A 91 18.89 -15.21 -3.12
C SER A 91 19.90 -14.17 -3.60
N ALA A 92 20.87 -14.56 -4.44
CA ALA A 92 21.91 -13.64 -4.95
C ALA A 92 21.33 -12.37 -5.62
N LEU A 93 20.07 -12.42 -6.08
CA LEU A 93 19.35 -11.28 -6.64
C LEU A 93 18.79 -10.31 -5.58
N SER A 94 18.44 -10.79 -4.39
CA SER A 94 17.89 -9.96 -3.30
C SER A 94 18.95 -9.39 -2.36
N MET A 95 20.16 -9.96 -2.36
CA MET A 95 21.28 -9.55 -1.50
C MET A 95 21.64 -8.05 -1.61
N PRO A 96 21.77 -7.44 -2.81
CA PRO A 96 22.07 -6.01 -2.90
C PRO A 96 20.92 -5.13 -2.40
N PHE A 97 19.67 -5.61 -2.46
CA PHE A 97 18.52 -4.86 -1.96
C PHE A 97 18.46 -4.89 -0.43
N THR A 98 18.66 -6.05 0.19
CA THR A 98 18.69 -6.17 1.66
C THR A 98 19.85 -5.39 2.26
N GLU A 99 21.03 -5.44 1.63
CA GLU A 99 22.20 -4.65 2.03
C GLU A 99 21.96 -3.15 1.91
N ALA A 100 21.41 -2.69 0.78
CA ALA A 100 21.09 -1.28 0.59
C ALA A 100 20.04 -0.79 1.60
N MET A 101 19.01 -1.59 1.88
CA MET A 101 18.00 -1.25 2.89
C MET A 101 18.59 -1.20 4.29
N GLY A 102 19.48 -2.14 4.64
CA GLY A 102 20.21 -2.13 5.91
C GLY A 102 21.07 -0.87 6.06
N ALA A 103 21.82 -0.50 5.02
CA ALA A 103 22.59 0.73 4.99
C ALA A 103 21.71 1.98 5.14
N ILE A 104 20.57 2.05 4.45
CA ILE A 104 19.63 3.19 4.57
C ILE A 104 19.09 3.30 6.00
N VAL A 105 18.68 2.18 6.63
CA VAL A 105 18.17 2.19 8.00
C VAL A 105 19.24 2.62 8.99
N LEU A 106 20.48 2.12 8.85
CA LEU A 106 21.60 2.57 9.67
C LEU A 106 21.88 4.06 9.48
N LEU A 107 21.92 4.56 8.24
CA LEU A 107 22.17 5.97 7.95
C LEU A 107 21.05 6.90 8.45
N THR A 108 19.82 6.40 8.53
CA THR A 108 18.66 7.15 9.03
C THR A 108 18.43 7.02 10.54
N SER A 109 19.16 6.13 11.21
CA SER A 109 19.13 5.98 12.67
C SER A 109 19.92 7.07 13.40
N ASP A 110 20.98 7.60 12.78
CA ASP A 110 21.77 8.70 13.33
C ASP A 110 21.02 10.03 13.16
N GLY A 111 20.90 10.80 14.26
CA GLY A 111 20.18 12.07 14.28
C GLY A 111 20.73 13.08 13.27
N VAL A 112 22.06 13.25 13.17
CA VAL A 112 22.68 14.24 12.28
C VAL A 112 22.57 13.80 10.83
N LEU A 113 22.85 12.52 10.57
CA LEU A 113 22.89 11.98 9.22
C LEU A 113 21.50 11.91 8.59
N LYS A 114 20.48 11.62 9.39
CA LYS A 114 19.07 11.72 9.01
C LYS A 114 18.71 13.12 8.51
N TRP A 115 19.14 14.16 9.21
CA TRP A 115 18.89 15.55 8.80
C TRP A 115 19.62 15.92 7.51
N LEU A 116 20.84 15.40 7.30
CA LEU A 116 21.58 15.63 6.06
C LEU A 116 20.86 15.03 4.84
N ILE A 117 20.32 13.81 4.93
CA ILE A 117 19.56 13.18 3.84
C ILE A 117 18.30 13.99 3.52
N ILE A 118 17.54 14.36 4.55
CA ILE A 118 16.32 15.17 4.40
C ILE A 118 16.65 16.53 3.76
N SER A 119 17.72 17.18 4.23
CA SER A 119 18.18 18.46 3.68
C SER A 119 18.60 18.35 2.22
N ASN A 120 19.28 17.26 1.84
CA ASN A 120 19.69 17.03 0.46
C ASN A 120 18.48 16.83 -0.46
N LEU A 121 17.50 16.01 -0.04
CA LEU A 121 16.28 15.77 -0.81
C LEU A 121 15.45 17.04 -0.96
N PHE A 122 15.36 17.85 0.09
CA PHE A 122 14.72 19.16 0.02
C PHE A 122 15.44 20.12 -0.94
N ALA A 123 16.77 20.14 -0.93
CA ALA A 123 17.56 20.95 -1.87
C ALA A 123 17.34 20.51 -3.32
N LEU A 124 17.33 19.21 -3.61
CA LEU A 124 17.03 18.67 -4.94
C LEU A 124 15.61 19.06 -5.39
N LEU A 125 14.63 19.00 -4.50
CA LEU A 125 13.26 19.43 -4.79
C LEU A 125 13.19 20.93 -5.06
N ALA A 126 13.89 21.76 -4.27
CA ALA A 126 13.94 23.21 -4.49
C ALA A 126 14.58 23.55 -5.85
N ILE A 127 15.66 22.86 -6.22
CA ILE A 127 16.29 22.99 -7.55
C ILE A 127 15.31 22.57 -8.65
N ALA A 128 14.63 21.43 -8.49
CA ALA A 128 13.63 20.97 -9.46
C ALA A 128 12.51 22.00 -9.65
N ILE A 129 12.02 22.59 -8.56
CA ILE A 129 11.01 23.65 -8.57
C ILE A 129 11.54 24.93 -9.23
N MET A 130 12.82 25.25 -9.07
CA MET A 130 13.46 26.43 -9.68
C MET A 130 13.70 26.25 -11.19
N VAL A 131 14.11 25.06 -11.61
CA VAL A 131 14.48 24.76 -13.00
C VAL A 131 13.27 24.70 -13.93
N VAL A 132 12.07 24.39 -13.43
CA VAL A 132 10.84 24.31 -14.25
C VAL A 132 10.30 25.73 -14.54
N PRO A 133 10.47 26.25 -15.78
CA PRO A 133 10.15 27.63 -16.12
C PRO A 133 8.65 27.86 -16.35
N GLU A 134 7.90 26.80 -16.68
CA GLU A 134 6.46 26.84 -16.93
C GLU A 134 5.74 25.87 -15.99
N LYS A 135 5.40 26.36 -14.79
CA LYS A 135 4.54 25.61 -13.86
C LYS A 135 3.10 25.75 -14.34
N GLU A 136 2.54 24.68 -14.89
CA GLU A 136 1.11 24.65 -15.17
C GLU A 136 0.33 24.89 -13.87
N ASN A 137 -0.77 25.65 -13.96
CA ASN A 137 -1.59 25.92 -12.79
C ASN A 137 -2.21 24.62 -12.28
N TRP A 138 -1.76 24.16 -11.11
CA TRP A 138 -2.34 23.01 -10.41
C TRP A 138 -3.79 23.26 -9.97
N ARG A 139 -4.23 24.52 -9.98
CA ARG A 139 -5.64 24.87 -9.90
C ARG A 139 -6.25 24.78 -11.30
N HIS A 140 -7.10 23.78 -11.52
CA HIS A 140 -8.01 23.77 -12.67
C HIS A 140 -8.94 24.99 -12.59
N VAL A 141 -8.60 26.06 -13.29
CA VAL A 141 -9.50 27.19 -13.55
C VAL A 141 -10.13 26.94 -14.90
N PHE A 142 -11.40 26.56 -14.89
CA PHE A 142 -12.22 26.53 -16.10
C PHE A 142 -12.51 27.98 -16.52
N ASP A 143 -11.74 28.49 -17.48
CA ASP A 143 -12.01 29.78 -18.10
C ASP A 143 -13.00 29.59 -19.26
N LEU A 144 -14.25 30.02 -19.05
CA LEU A 144 -15.32 29.94 -20.05
C LEU A 144 -15.13 30.91 -21.22
N THR A 145 -14.20 31.87 -21.12
CA THR A 145 -13.94 32.87 -22.17
C THR A 145 -12.86 32.41 -23.15
N ARG A 146 -12.01 31.46 -22.74
CA ARG A 146 -10.96 30.86 -23.57
C ARG A 146 -11.35 29.44 -23.98
N PHE A 147 -12.17 29.33 -25.02
CA PHE A 147 -12.47 28.04 -25.65
C PHE A 147 -11.19 27.46 -26.29
N ARG A 148 -10.45 26.64 -25.55
CA ARG A 148 -9.52 25.69 -26.16
C ARG A 148 -10.35 24.57 -26.76
N GLU A 149 -10.43 24.52 -28.09
CA GLU A 149 -11.06 23.40 -28.77
C GLU A 149 -10.34 22.10 -28.34
N ARG A 150 -11.12 21.08 -27.96
CA ARG A 150 -10.57 19.80 -27.52
C ARG A 150 -9.67 19.27 -28.64
N PRO A 151 -8.41 18.87 -28.36
CA PRO A 151 -7.48 18.43 -29.39
C PRO A 151 -8.00 17.24 -30.20
N THR A 152 -8.90 16.44 -29.62
CA THR A 152 -9.61 15.35 -30.30
C THR A 152 -11.13 15.58 -30.22
N LYS A 153 -11.65 16.35 -31.17
CA LYS A 153 -13.10 16.52 -31.28
C LYS A 153 -13.76 15.22 -31.74
N VAL A 154 -14.74 14.83 -30.94
CA VAL A 154 -15.93 14.07 -31.32
C VAL A 154 -16.40 14.21 -32.76
N ASP A 155 -15.96 13.43 -33.76
CA ASP A 155 -16.55 13.51 -35.11
C ASP A 155 -18.09 13.29 -35.04
N PRO A 156 -18.91 14.31 -35.35
CA PRO A 156 -20.36 14.21 -35.26
C PRO A 156 -20.93 13.13 -36.18
N SER A 157 -20.27 12.86 -37.32
CA SER A 157 -20.72 11.85 -38.29
C SER A 157 -20.70 10.42 -37.70
N GLN A 158 -19.84 10.19 -36.71
CA GLN A 158 -19.68 8.88 -36.05
C GLN A 158 -20.63 8.68 -34.87
N TYR A 159 -21.58 9.60 -34.62
CA TYR A 159 -22.46 9.54 -33.46
C TYR A 159 -23.33 8.27 -33.44
N GLN A 160 -23.89 7.88 -34.59
CA GLN A 160 -24.67 6.66 -34.73
C GLN A 160 -23.83 5.41 -34.41
N ARG A 161 -22.64 5.29 -35.01
CA ARG A 161 -21.73 4.16 -34.80
C ARG A 161 -21.36 4.03 -33.32
N ARG A 162 -20.99 5.14 -32.67
CA ARG A 162 -20.66 5.17 -31.25
C ARG A 162 -21.82 4.75 -30.36
N THR A 163 -23.04 5.18 -30.68
CA THR A 163 -24.25 4.80 -29.94
C THR A 163 -24.53 3.30 -30.08
N ARG A 164 -24.39 2.76 -31.29
CA ARG A 164 -24.53 1.32 -31.57
C ARG A 164 -23.45 0.51 -30.85
N ASP A 165 -22.18 0.92 -30.92
CA ASP A 165 -21.06 0.24 -30.27
C ASP A 165 -21.20 0.27 -28.74
N ALA A 166 -21.63 1.40 -28.17
CA ALA A 166 -21.93 1.53 -26.74
C ALA A 166 -23.08 0.60 -26.32
N PHE A 167 -24.14 0.52 -27.13
CA PHE A 167 -25.25 -0.39 -26.87
C PHE A 167 -24.81 -1.86 -26.94
N LEU A 168 -24.08 -2.27 -27.97
CA LEU A 168 -23.56 -3.64 -28.09
C LEU A 168 -22.61 -4.00 -26.95
N SER A 169 -21.78 -3.05 -26.48
CA SER A 169 -20.95 -3.26 -25.29
C SER A 169 -21.80 -3.44 -24.03
N LYS A 170 -22.92 -2.71 -23.91
CA LYS A 170 -23.89 -2.92 -22.83
C LYS A 170 -24.53 -4.31 -22.91
N VAL A 171 -24.92 -4.77 -24.10
CA VAL A 171 -25.46 -6.12 -24.32
C VAL A 171 -24.45 -7.20 -23.95
N ARG A 172 -23.19 -7.01 -24.35
CA ARG A 172 -22.10 -7.91 -23.99
C ARG A 172 -21.91 -8.00 -22.48
N ASN A 173 -21.83 -6.85 -21.80
CA ASN A 173 -21.66 -6.80 -20.35
C ASN A 173 -22.86 -7.40 -19.60
N PHE A 174 -24.09 -7.18 -20.08
CA PHE A 174 -25.28 -7.73 -19.44
C PHE A 174 -25.38 -9.26 -19.54
N ASN A 175 -24.81 -9.85 -20.59
CA ASN A 175 -24.78 -11.31 -20.78
C ASN A 175 -23.47 -11.95 -20.27
N ASP A 176 -22.65 -11.22 -19.51
CA ASP A 176 -21.35 -11.66 -18.97
C ASP A 176 -20.39 -12.24 -20.02
N LEU A 177 -20.47 -11.76 -21.27
CA LEU A 177 -19.65 -12.25 -22.38
C LEU A 177 -18.31 -11.50 -22.44
N THR A 178 -17.23 -12.24 -22.65
CA THR A 178 -15.94 -11.63 -23.02
C THR A 178 -16.03 -11.04 -24.44
N ARG A 179 -15.06 -10.17 -24.79
CA ARG A 179 -15.03 -9.53 -26.12
C ARG A 179 -14.92 -10.57 -27.25
N ASP A 180 -14.15 -11.63 -27.03
CA ASP A 180 -13.92 -12.67 -28.03
C ASP A 180 -15.12 -13.61 -28.16
N GLU A 181 -15.79 -13.94 -27.05
CA GLU A 181 -17.03 -14.72 -27.08
C GLU A 181 -18.15 -13.97 -27.81
N PHE A 182 -18.29 -12.67 -27.53
CA PHE A 182 -19.28 -11.82 -28.20
C PHE A 182 -19.02 -11.70 -29.71
N ALA A 183 -17.77 -11.63 -30.13
CA ALA A 183 -17.40 -11.59 -31.55
C ALA A 183 -17.72 -12.89 -32.31
N ARG A 184 -17.82 -14.03 -31.60
CA ARG A 184 -18.21 -15.32 -32.17
C ARG A 184 -19.73 -15.49 -32.29
N LYS A 185 -20.52 -14.62 -31.66
CA LYS A 185 -21.98 -14.69 -31.71
C LYS A 185 -22.50 -14.23 -33.07
N SER A 186 -23.47 -14.96 -33.60
CA SER A 186 -24.13 -14.54 -34.84
C SER A 186 -24.98 -13.29 -34.61
N PRO A 187 -25.19 -12.44 -35.64
CA PRO A 187 -26.08 -11.28 -35.51
C PRO A 187 -27.49 -11.66 -35.03
N ALA A 188 -28.02 -12.80 -35.45
CA ALA A 188 -29.34 -13.28 -35.02
C ALA A 188 -29.39 -13.60 -33.52
N GLU A 189 -28.33 -14.19 -32.98
CA GLU A 189 -28.21 -14.50 -31.56
C GLU A 189 -28.12 -13.20 -30.72
N ILE A 190 -27.39 -12.20 -31.23
CA ILE A 190 -27.34 -10.86 -30.60
C ILE A 190 -28.73 -10.21 -30.57
N MET A 191 -29.51 -10.33 -31.64
CA MET A 191 -30.88 -9.81 -31.68
C MET A 191 -31.81 -10.51 -30.68
N GLN A 192 -31.64 -11.83 -30.49
CA GLN A 192 -32.38 -12.58 -29.47
C GLN A 192 -32.00 -12.19 -28.04
N MET A 193 -30.74 -11.79 -27.81
CA MET A 193 -30.29 -11.28 -26.50
C MET A 193 -30.91 -9.92 -26.17
N VAL A 194 -31.17 -9.06 -27.17
CA VAL A 194 -31.75 -7.71 -26.98
C VAL A 194 -33.25 -7.76 -26.66
N ARG A 195 -34.03 -8.61 -27.33
CA ARG A 195 -35.49 -8.82 -27.14
C ARG A 195 -36.42 -7.62 -27.39
N GLU A 196 -35.93 -6.39 -27.37
CA GLU A 196 -36.72 -5.17 -27.62
C GLU A 196 -36.69 -4.79 -29.13
N PRO A 197 -37.84 -4.73 -29.83
CA PRO A 197 -37.88 -4.60 -31.28
C PRO A 197 -37.26 -3.29 -31.81
N ARG A 198 -37.42 -2.17 -31.09
CA ARG A 198 -36.81 -0.88 -31.46
C ARG A 198 -35.29 -0.88 -31.35
N LEU A 199 -34.74 -1.59 -30.38
CA LEU A 199 -33.29 -1.72 -30.19
C LEU A 199 -32.69 -2.78 -31.12
N VAL A 200 -33.47 -3.81 -31.48
CA VAL A 200 -33.11 -4.76 -32.53
C VAL A 200 -32.96 -4.03 -33.87
N GLU A 201 -33.83 -3.09 -34.20
CA GLU A 201 -33.71 -2.27 -35.43
C GLU A 201 -32.41 -1.45 -35.44
N LEU A 202 -32.00 -0.86 -34.30
CA LEU A 202 -30.73 -0.14 -34.18
C LEU A 202 -29.50 -1.04 -34.45
N VAL A 203 -29.59 -2.32 -34.07
CA VAL A 203 -28.50 -3.29 -34.24
C VAL A 203 -28.52 -3.96 -35.61
N SER A 204 -29.70 -4.21 -36.18
CA SER A 204 -29.87 -4.95 -37.44
C SER A 204 -29.83 -4.05 -38.67
N SER A 205 -30.35 -2.83 -38.56
CA SER A 205 -30.52 -1.95 -39.69
C SER A 205 -29.22 -1.27 -40.08
N ASN A 206 -28.94 -1.25 -41.39
CA ASN A 206 -27.89 -0.41 -41.96
C ASN A 206 -28.41 1.01 -42.30
N ARG A 207 -29.63 1.35 -41.87
CA ARG A 207 -30.22 2.67 -42.04
C ARG A 207 -29.43 3.71 -41.26
N ALA A 208 -29.22 4.87 -41.87
CA ALA A 208 -28.71 6.04 -41.16
C ALA A 208 -29.83 6.60 -40.25
N PHE A 209 -29.56 6.68 -38.95
CA PHE A 209 -30.47 7.33 -38.00
C PHE A 209 -30.09 8.80 -37.87
N SER A 210 -31.09 9.68 -37.85
CA SER A 210 -30.87 11.08 -37.52
C SER A 210 -30.48 11.24 -36.04
N ASN A 211 -29.85 12.37 -35.71
CA ASN A 211 -29.46 12.65 -34.31
C ASN A 211 -30.68 12.73 -33.38
N ASP A 212 -31.84 13.17 -33.88
CA ASP A 212 -33.05 13.28 -33.08
C ASP A 212 -33.73 11.92 -32.86
N GLU A 213 -33.78 11.05 -33.87
CA GLU A 213 -34.22 9.65 -33.69
C GLU A 213 -33.32 8.90 -32.70
N LEU A 214 -32.00 9.11 -32.75
CA LEU A 214 -31.08 8.52 -31.77
C LEU A 214 -31.33 9.03 -30.35
N ARG A 215 -31.67 10.32 -30.19
CA ARG A 215 -32.03 10.89 -28.88
C ARG A 215 -33.27 10.24 -28.28
N GLU A 216 -34.24 9.89 -29.11
CA GLU A 216 -35.43 9.15 -28.67
C GLU A 216 -35.09 7.71 -28.25
N LEU A 217 -34.09 7.07 -28.86
CA LEU A 217 -33.65 5.71 -28.51
C LEU A 217 -32.76 5.66 -27.25
N ILE A 218 -32.08 6.74 -26.86
CA ILE A 218 -31.19 6.76 -25.68
C ILE A 218 -31.91 6.38 -24.38
N PRO A 219 -33.11 6.91 -24.06
CA PRO A 219 -33.88 6.47 -22.90
C PRO A 219 -34.18 4.97 -22.89
N HIS A 220 -34.49 4.39 -24.07
CA HIS A 220 -34.71 2.95 -24.22
C HIS A 220 -33.43 2.17 -23.94
N ILE A 221 -32.30 2.57 -24.55
CA ILE A 221 -30.98 1.98 -24.29
C ILE A 221 -30.60 2.06 -22.80
N ARG A 222 -30.93 3.17 -22.12
CA ARG A 222 -30.64 3.35 -20.68
C ARG A 222 -31.43 2.38 -19.82
N ARG A 223 -32.73 2.18 -20.12
CA ARG A 223 -33.63 1.29 -19.39
C ARG A 223 -33.43 -0.20 -19.71
N TRP A 224 -32.88 -0.51 -20.87
CA TRP A 224 -32.62 -1.88 -21.30
C TRP A 224 -31.65 -2.60 -20.34
N GLY A 225 -32.08 -3.74 -19.78
CA GLY A 225 -31.27 -4.54 -18.85
C GLY A 225 -31.29 -4.08 -17.39
N ASN A 226 -32.15 -3.13 -17.01
CA ASN A 226 -32.50 -2.85 -15.62
C ASN A 226 -33.74 -3.64 -15.19
#